data_AF-A0A972SYN4-F1
#
_entry.id   AF-A0A972SYN4-F1
#
_cell.length_a   1.000
_cell.length_b   1.000
_cell.length_c   1.000
_cell.angle_alpha   90.00
_cell.angle_beta   90.00
_cell.angle_gamma   90.00
#
_symmetry.space_group_name_H-M   'P 1'
#
loop_
_entity.id
_entity.type
_entity.pdbx_description
1 polymer ?
#
loop_
_entity_poly.entity_id
_entity_poly.type
_entity_poly.pdbx_seq_one_letter_code
_entity_poly.pdbx_strand_id
1 'polypeptide(L)'
;MPFSPKPGARTGDYHLDLCPPAELAQSYARCYSLKVPPDLIKPRRTLSETELGPCLKAGASFIAVAEGVITPVYRAGLQREYIYILCDPELVALKIFAAPEVLAAAEEVGVRPGTVFAEESCGTNALALAREHQRLVAIRGEQHYCAVFKDWWCVAGPVKDPKGKIGGYLDISMHAKRELG
;
A
#
# COMPACT_ATOMS: atom_id res chain seq x y z
N MET A 1 -19.53 1.06 24.26
CA MET A 1 -20.58 0.26 23.59
C MET A 1 -19.90 -0.61 22.55
N PRO A 2 -20.12 -1.93 22.50
CA PRO A 2 -19.48 -2.78 21.51
C PRO A 2 -20.16 -2.56 20.15
N PHE A 3 -19.37 -2.28 19.13
CA PHE A 3 -19.80 -2.21 17.74
C PHE A 3 -20.41 -3.57 17.36
N SER A 4 -21.74 -3.62 17.23
CA SER A 4 -22.40 -4.76 16.59
C SER A 4 -22.33 -4.55 15.08
N PRO A 5 -21.74 -5.46 14.30
CA PRO A 5 -21.71 -5.33 12.85
C PRO A 5 -23.15 -5.37 12.31
N LYS A 6 -23.49 -4.45 11.40
CA LYS A 6 -24.81 -4.42 10.76
C LYS A 6 -25.03 -5.71 9.97
N PRO A 7 -26.21 -6.35 10.05
CA PRO A 7 -26.55 -7.47 9.19
C PRO A 7 -26.64 -6.96 7.75
N GLY A 8 -25.79 -7.50 6.86
CA GLY A 8 -25.65 -7.05 5.48
C GLY A 8 -24.21 -6.77 5.03
N ALA A 9 -23.20 -7.02 5.87
CA ALA A 9 -21.82 -7.10 5.40
C ALA A 9 -21.72 -8.24 4.38
N ARG A 10 -21.74 -7.87 3.09
CA ARG A 10 -21.51 -8.80 1.98
C ARG A 10 -20.17 -9.47 2.25
N THR A 11 -20.14 -10.79 2.31
CA THR A 11 -18.91 -11.56 2.09
C THR A 11 -18.34 -11.05 0.77
N GLY A 12 -17.31 -10.22 0.85
CA GLY A 12 -16.96 -9.26 -0.19
C GLY A 12 -16.43 -9.94 -1.43
N ASP A 13 -17.08 -9.70 -2.56
CA ASP A 13 -16.59 -10.07 -3.89
C ASP A 13 -15.42 -9.14 -4.26
N TYR A 14 -14.25 -9.39 -3.67
CA TYR A 14 -13.02 -8.59 -3.86
C TYR A 14 -12.51 -8.61 -5.31
N HIS A 15 -13.06 -9.49 -6.16
CA HIS A 15 -12.78 -9.49 -7.58
C HIS A 15 -13.20 -8.20 -8.28
N LEU A 16 -14.16 -7.45 -7.72
CA LEU A 16 -14.59 -6.15 -8.26
C LEU A 16 -13.51 -5.07 -8.16
N ASP A 17 -12.57 -5.21 -7.23
CA ASP A 17 -11.51 -4.22 -7.01
C ASP A 17 -10.20 -4.56 -7.74
N LEU A 18 -10.13 -5.73 -8.40
CA LEU A 18 -8.97 -6.10 -9.23
C LEU A 18 -8.78 -5.10 -10.37
N CYS A 19 -7.55 -4.62 -10.53
CA CYS A 19 -7.23 -3.67 -11.59
C CYS A 19 -7.49 -4.30 -12.98
N PRO A 20 -8.34 -3.68 -13.82
CA PRO A 20 -8.61 -4.19 -15.16
C PRO A 20 -7.35 -4.24 -16.03
N PRO A 21 -7.25 -5.20 -16.97
CA PRO A 21 -6.09 -5.30 -17.86
C PRO A 21 -5.75 -4.02 -18.64
N ALA A 22 -6.77 -3.25 -19.02
CA ALA A 22 -6.58 -1.98 -19.74
C ALA A 22 -5.89 -0.90 -18.88
N GLU A 23 -6.23 -0.81 -17.59
CA GLU A 23 -5.60 0.12 -16.65
C GLU A 23 -4.17 -0.32 -16.33
N LEU A 24 -3.94 -1.63 -16.16
CA LEU A 24 -2.59 -2.19 -16.00
C LEU A 24 -1.70 -1.88 -17.19
N ALA A 25 -2.20 -2.07 -18.42
CA ALA A 25 -1.45 -1.78 -19.63
C ALA A 25 -1.06 -0.29 -19.72
N GLN A 26 -1.94 0.63 -19.30
CA GLN A 26 -1.64 2.06 -19.24
C GLN A 26 -0.54 2.36 -18.21
N SER A 27 -0.62 1.77 -17.01
CA SER A 27 0.43 1.89 -15.99
C SER A 27 1.77 1.34 -16.48
N TYR A 28 1.77 0.18 -17.14
CA TYR A 28 2.98 -0.41 -17.72
C TYR A 28 3.61 0.50 -18.77
N ALA A 29 2.80 1.13 -19.63
CA ALA A 29 3.28 2.09 -20.62
C ALA A 29 3.91 3.34 -19.96
N ARG A 30 3.35 3.82 -18.84
CA ARG A 30 3.96 4.91 -18.05
C ARG A 30 5.28 4.46 -17.42
N CYS A 31 5.33 3.30 -16.76
CA CYS A 31 6.56 2.75 -16.17
C CYS A 31 7.67 2.57 -17.22
N TYR A 32 7.32 2.07 -18.40
CA TYR A 32 8.24 1.94 -19.53
C TYR A 32 8.78 3.31 -19.99
N SER A 33 7.89 4.29 -20.15
CA SER A 33 8.27 5.67 -20.55
C SER A 33 9.17 6.35 -19.51
N LEU A 34 8.94 6.08 -18.22
CA LEU A 34 9.76 6.52 -17.09
C LEU A 34 11.08 5.73 -16.94
N LYS A 35 11.32 4.75 -17.81
CA LYS A 35 12.51 3.87 -17.80
C LYS A 35 12.69 3.17 -16.46
N VAL A 36 11.59 2.73 -15.86
CA VAL A 36 11.63 1.91 -14.65
C VAL A 36 12.09 0.51 -15.04
N PRO A 37 13.15 -0.05 -14.42
CA PRO A 37 13.61 -1.40 -14.71
C PRO A 37 12.62 -2.45 -14.15
N PRO A 38 12.13 -3.41 -14.96
CA PRO A 38 11.24 -4.47 -14.49
C PRO A 38 11.89 -5.45 -13.50
N ASP A 39 13.22 -5.60 -13.55
CA ASP A 39 14.03 -6.45 -12.69
C ASP A 39 14.47 -5.76 -11.39
N LEU A 40 13.85 -4.63 -11.06
CA LEU A 40 14.12 -3.90 -9.83
C LEU A 40 13.94 -4.80 -8.60
N ILE A 41 14.99 -4.88 -7.77
CA ILE A 41 15.02 -5.67 -6.53
C ILE A 41 14.78 -4.83 -5.25
N LYS A 42 14.83 -3.49 -5.36
CA LYS A 42 14.57 -2.52 -4.28
C LYS A 42 14.01 -1.21 -4.85
N PRO A 43 13.13 -0.49 -4.14
CA PRO A 43 12.66 0.84 -4.55
C PRO A 43 13.79 1.79 -4.97
N ARG A 44 13.60 2.56 -6.04
CA ARG A 44 14.64 3.49 -6.53
C ARG A 44 14.78 4.75 -5.69
N ARG A 45 13.71 5.13 -4.98
CA ARG A 45 13.68 6.32 -4.12
C ARG A 45 13.17 5.97 -2.73
N THR A 46 14.00 6.28 -1.75
CA THR A 46 13.66 6.29 -0.33
C THR A 46 14.19 7.58 0.25
N LEU A 47 13.34 8.33 0.95
CA LEU A 47 13.72 9.59 1.56
C LEU A 47 14.78 9.37 2.64
N SER A 48 15.70 10.33 2.72
CA SER A 48 16.61 10.49 3.85
C SER A 48 15.84 10.95 5.09
N GLU A 49 16.46 10.88 6.27
CA GLU A 49 15.83 11.31 7.52
C GLU A 49 15.43 12.80 7.50
N THR A 50 16.26 13.65 6.87
CA THR A 50 16.00 15.09 6.77
C THR A 50 14.85 15.42 5.83
N GLU A 51 14.64 14.61 4.78
CA GLU A 51 13.49 14.73 3.87
C GLU A 51 12.21 14.14 4.48
N LEU A 52 12.32 13.04 5.25
CA LEU A 52 11.18 12.34 5.83
C LEU A 52 10.58 13.09 7.02
N GLY A 53 11.39 13.75 7.85
CA GLY A 53 10.92 14.48 9.04
C GLY A 53 9.76 15.46 8.77
N PRO A 54 9.84 16.32 7.74
CA PRO A 54 8.74 17.18 7.33
C PRO A 54 7.46 16.42 6.95
N CYS A 55 7.57 15.32 6.20
CA CYS A 55 6.42 14.47 5.82
C CYS A 55 5.74 13.86 7.05
N LEU A 56 6.53 13.34 8.00
CA LEU A 56 6.01 12.78 9.26
C LEU A 56 5.30 13.85 10.10
N LYS A 57 5.87 15.05 10.17
CA LYS A 57 5.27 16.18 10.91
C LYS A 57 3.94 16.60 10.28
N ALA A 58 3.88 16.71 8.95
CA ALA A 58 2.65 17.04 8.24
C ALA A 58 1.59 15.94 8.38
N GLY A 59 2.00 14.68 8.36
CA GLY A 59 1.14 13.51 8.49
C GLY A 59 0.81 13.09 9.93
N ALA A 60 1.27 13.81 10.96
CA ALA A 60 1.23 13.33 12.35
C ALA A 60 -0.17 12.93 12.83
N SER A 61 -1.21 13.74 12.54
CA SER A 61 -2.59 13.41 12.90
C SER A 61 -3.12 12.19 12.13
N PHE A 62 -2.73 12.05 10.87
CA PHE A 62 -3.13 10.91 10.03
C PHE A 62 -2.50 9.61 10.54
N ILE A 63 -1.21 9.66 10.89
CA ILE A 63 -0.47 8.55 11.51
C ILE A 63 -1.13 8.15 12.83
N ALA A 64 -1.44 9.11 13.71
CA ALA A 64 -2.05 8.83 15.01
C ALA A 64 -3.41 8.12 14.90
N VAL A 65 -4.25 8.54 13.93
CA VAL A 65 -5.54 7.87 13.66
C VAL A 65 -5.32 6.46 13.14
N ALA A 66 -4.41 6.27 12.18
CA ALA A 66 -4.10 4.95 11.64
C ALA A 66 -3.54 4.02 12.73
N GLU A 67 -2.67 4.53 13.61
CA GLU A 67 -2.15 3.77 14.75
C GLU A 67 -3.27 3.28 15.67
N GLY A 68 -4.24 4.13 16.00
CA GLY A 68 -5.37 3.77 16.85
C GLY A 68 -6.27 2.68 16.25
N VAL A 69 -6.35 2.59 14.92
CA VAL A 69 -7.22 1.63 14.21
C VAL A 69 -6.49 0.33 13.87
N ILE A 70 -5.27 0.43 13.32
CA ILE A 70 -4.53 -0.71 12.78
C ILE A 70 -3.79 -1.47 13.89
N THR A 71 -3.32 -0.77 14.93
CA THR A 71 -2.54 -1.41 16.01
C THR A 71 -3.27 -2.55 16.71
N PRO A 72 -4.55 -2.38 17.11
CA PRO A 72 -5.31 -3.47 17.72
C PRO A 72 -5.49 -4.67 16.77
N VAL A 73 -5.67 -4.42 15.46
CA VAL A 73 -5.91 -5.46 14.45
C VAL A 73 -4.68 -6.36 14.30
N TYR A 74 -3.49 -5.78 14.13
CA TYR A 74 -2.28 -6.60 13.97
C TYR A 74 -1.90 -7.32 15.28
N ARG A 75 -2.12 -6.70 16.45
CA ARG A 75 -1.80 -7.29 17.76
C ARG A 75 -2.72 -8.44 18.15
N ALA A 76 -3.98 -8.42 17.71
CA ALA A 76 -4.93 -9.50 17.94
C ALA A 76 -4.53 -10.82 17.23
N GLY A 77 -3.52 -10.79 16.35
CA GLY A 77 -2.93 -11.99 15.76
C GLY A 77 -3.73 -12.62 14.62
N LEU A 78 -4.89 -12.05 14.26
CA LEU A 78 -5.74 -12.54 13.18
C LEU A 78 -5.08 -12.41 11.79
N GLN A 79 -4.09 -11.52 11.65
CA GLN A 79 -3.46 -11.17 10.37
C GLN A 79 -1.95 -10.93 10.52
N ARG A 80 -1.23 -11.83 11.22
CA ARG A 80 0.23 -11.70 11.49
C ARG A 80 1.10 -11.62 10.24
N GLU A 81 0.63 -12.17 9.13
CA GLU A 81 1.36 -12.25 7.87
C GLU A 81 1.06 -11.07 6.93
N TYR A 82 0.28 -10.08 7.39
CA TYR A 82 -0.05 -8.90 6.60
C TYR A 82 0.90 -7.76 6.93
N ILE A 83 1.16 -6.93 5.93
CA ILE A 83 1.83 -5.65 6.06
C ILE A 83 0.85 -4.55 5.66
N TYR A 84 0.84 -3.48 6.44
CA TYR A 84 0.04 -2.29 6.18
C TYR A 84 0.99 -1.13 5.93
N ILE A 85 0.79 -0.41 4.84
CA ILE A 85 1.65 0.72 4.47
C ILE A 85 0.77 1.96 4.39
N LEU A 86 1.02 2.90 5.29
CA LEU A 86 0.36 4.20 5.32
C LEU A 86 1.22 5.21 4.60
N CYS A 87 0.72 5.76 3.49
CA CYS A 87 1.42 6.76 2.70
C CYS A 87 0.74 8.13 2.75
N ASP A 88 1.53 9.18 2.58
CA ASP A 88 1.02 10.51 2.27
C ASP A 88 0.44 10.60 0.85
N PRO A 89 -0.13 11.75 0.42
CA PRO A 89 -0.68 11.91 -0.93
C PRO A 89 0.34 11.71 -2.07
N GLU A 90 1.63 11.91 -1.79
CA GLU A 90 2.73 11.74 -2.75
C GLU A 90 3.30 10.31 -2.76
N LEU A 91 2.67 9.39 -2.02
CA LEU A 91 3.05 7.99 -1.86
C LEU A 91 4.36 7.77 -1.11
N VAL A 92 4.75 8.72 -0.24
CA VAL A 92 5.82 8.50 0.73
C VAL A 92 5.27 7.68 1.89
N ALA A 93 5.88 6.53 2.17
CA ALA A 93 5.53 5.71 3.33
C ALA A 93 5.81 6.46 4.63
N LEU A 94 4.77 6.82 5.36
CA LEU A 94 4.85 7.48 6.66
C LEU A 94 5.02 6.47 7.80
N LYS A 95 4.31 5.34 7.70
CA LYS A 95 4.31 4.30 8.73
C LYS A 95 4.06 2.94 8.08
N ILE A 96 4.71 1.92 8.59
CA ILE A 96 4.47 0.52 8.24
C ILE A 96 4.07 -0.22 9.51
N PHE A 97 3.01 -1.02 9.40
CA PHE A 97 2.52 -1.88 10.48
C PHE A 97 2.61 -3.33 10.01
N ALA A 98 3.29 -4.17 10.77
CA ALA A 98 3.36 -5.60 10.52
C ALA A 98 3.84 -6.32 11.79
N ALA A 99 3.78 -7.65 11.79
CA ALA A 99 4.53 -8.43 12.77
C ALA A 99 6.06 -8.20 12.56
N PRO A 100 6.89 -8.27 13.61
CA PRO A 100 8.33 -8.01 13.50
C PRO A 100 9.04 -8.78 12.39
N GLU A 101 8.68 -10.05 12.21
CA GLU A 101 9.22 -10.93 11.17
C GLU A 101 8.87 -10.46 9.74
N VAL A 102 7.65 -9.94 9.53
CA VAL A 102 7.21 -9.39 8.24
C VAL A 102 7.86 -8.03 7.98
N LEU A 103 8.03 -7.23 9.03
CA LEU A 103 8.72 -5.94 8.92
C LEU A 103 10.19 -6.11 8.51
N ALA A 104 10.88 -7.09 9.10
CA ALA A 104 12.26 -7.43 8.73
C ALA A 104 12.36 -7.84 7.25
N ALA A 105 11.47 -8.71 6.78
CA ALA A 105 11.43 -9.13 5.38
C ALA A 105 11.15 -7.95 4.41
N ALA A 106 10.25 -7.04 4.79
CA ALA A 106 9.99 -5.83 4.01
C ALA A 106 11.22 -4.91 3.94
N GLU A 107 11.96 -4.78 5.05
CA GLU A 107 13.16 -3.94 5.10
C GLU A 107 14.32 -4.53 4.27
N GLU A 108 14.46 -5.86 4.19
CA GLU A 108 15.43 -6.53 3.32
C GLU A 108 15.28 -6.13 1.84
N VAL A 109 14.03 -5.97 1.38
CA VAL A 109 13.69 -5.51 0.02
C VAL A 109 13.57 -3.98 -0.11
N GLY A 110 13.95 -3.23 0.94
CA GLY A 110 14.01 -1.77 0.93
C GLY A 110 12.67 -1.06 1.15
N VAL A 111 11.66 -1.78 1.62
CA VAL A 111 10.37 -1.21 2.04
C VAL A 111 10.45 -0.81 3.51
N ARG A 112 10.50 0.50 3.76
CA ARG A 112 10.59 1.10 5.10
C ARG A 112 9.93 2.49 5.11
N PRO A 113 9.70 3.12 6.27
CA PRO A 113 9.32 4.52 6.29
C PRO A 113 10.27 5.38 5.45
N GLY A 114 9.69 6.26 4.63
CA GLY A 114 10.37 7.07 3.61
C GLY A 114 10.42 6.44 2.21
N THR A 115 10.09 5.15 2.04
CA THR A 115 10.01 4.54 0.70
C THR A 115 8.94 5.25 -0.12
N VAL A 116 9.28 5.62 -1.37
CA VAL A 116 8.35 6.29 -2.29
C VAL A 116 7.73 5.26 -3.22
N PHE A 117 6.42 5.08 -3.15
CA PHE A 117 5.66 4.09 -3.92
C PHE A 117 5.10 4.62 -5.25
N ALA A 118 5.51 5.81 -5.68
CA ALA A 118 5.18 6.31 -7.01
C ALA A 118 5.78 5.43 -8.13
N GLU A 119 5.13 5.42 -9.31
CA GLU A 119 5.48 4.51 -10.42
C GLU A 119 6.95 4.67 -10.84
N GLU A 120 7.50 5.89 -10.83
CA GLU A 120 8.89 6.17 -11.19
C GLU A 120 9.91 5.51 -10.25
N SER A 121 9.50 5.18 -9.03
CA SER A 121 10.34 4.57 -7.99
C SER A 121 10.15 3.06 -7.89
N CYS A 122 8.90 2.59 -8.00
CA CYS A 122 8.48 1.24 -7.64
C CYS A 122 7.79 0.47 -8.79
N GLY A 123 7.60 1.10 -9.95
CA GLY A 123 6.76 0.58 -11.03
C GLY A 123 5.28 0.51 -10.62
N THR A 124 4.48 -0.19 -11.42
CA THR A 124 3.08 -0.47 -11.11
C THR A 124 2.95 -1.23 -9.80
N ASN A 125 2.27 -0.59 -8.85
CA ASN A 125 1.91 -1.15 -7.54
C ASN A 125 0.52 -0.64 -7.11
N ALA A 126 -0.11 -1.27 -6.11
CA ALA A 126 -1.48 -0.92 -5.72
C ALA A 126 -1.62 0.55 -5.26
N LEU A 127 -0.65 1.08 -4.50
CA LEU A 127 -0.65 2.48 -4.04
C LEU A 127 -0.62 3.47 -5.22
N ALA A 128 0.23 3.21 -6.20
CA ALA A 128 0.33 4.02 -7.41
C ALA A 128 -0.98 4.03 -8.22
N LEU A 129 -1.58 2.86 -8.41
CA LEU A 129 -2.85 2.73 -9.12
C LEU A 129 -4.02 3.36 -8.34
N ALA A 130 -4.05 3.17 -7.02
CA ALA A 130 -5.06 3.78 -6.15
C ALA A 130 -4.97 5.32 -6.19
N ARG A 131 -3.76 5.88 -6.29
CA ARG A 131 -3.56 7.33 -6.49
C ARG A 131 -4.06 7.80 -7.86
N GLU A 132 -3.69 7.09 -8.92
CA GLU A 132 -4.10 7.40 -10.29
C GLU A 132 -5.63 7.39 -10.45
N HIS A 133 -6.29 6.37 -9.89
CA HIS A 133 -7.73 6.16 -10.08
C HIS A 133 -8.60 6.70 -8.94
N GLN A 134 -7.98 7.18 -7.85
CA GLN A 134 -8.65 7.69 -6.65
C GLN A 134 -9.72 6.75 -6.08
N ARG A 135 -9.49 5.43 -6.17
CA ARG A 135 -10.38 4.36 -5.71
C ARG A 135 -9.59 3.21 -5.08
N LEU A 136 -10.31 2.26 -4.51
CA LEU A 136 -9.74 0.99 -4.08
C LEU A 136 -9.25 0.21 -5.32
N VAL A 137 -8.05 -0.34 -5.25
CA VAL A 137 -7.43 -1.14 -6.31
C VAL A 137 -6.71 -2.33 -5.69
N ALA A 138 -6.92 -3.51 -6.26
CA ALA A 138 -6.20 -4.73 -5.94
C ALA A 138 -5.36 -5.20 -7.14
N ILE A 139 -4.12 -5.62 -6.87
CA ILE A 139 -3.23 -6.27 -7.85
C ILE A 139 -2.42 -7.38 -7.19
N ARG A 140 -2.04 -8.39 -7.96
CA ARG A 140 -1.38 -9.59 -7.45
C ARG A 140 -0.31 -10.09 -8.40
N GLY A 141 0.81 -10.51 -7.82
CA GLY A 141 1.86 -11.23 -8.53
C GLY A 141 2.40 -10.48 -9.74
N GLU A 142 2.31 -11.12 -10.90
CA GLU A 142 2.74 -10.59 -12.21
C GLU A 142 2.01 -9.31 -12.67
N GLN A 143 0.97 -8.88 -11.96
CA GLN A 143 0.36 -7.56 -12.17
C GLN A 143 1.23 -6.41 -11.62
N HIS A 144 2.22 -6.73 -10.78
CA HIS A 144 3.28 -5.79 -10.44
C HIS A 144 4.28 -5.71 -11.58
N TYR A 145 4.63 -4.47 -11.96
CA TYR A 145 5.60 -4.25 -13.03
C TYR A 145 7.02 -4.68 -12.61
N CYS A 146 7.40 -4.40 -11.36
CA CYS A 146 8.74 -4.69 -10.85
C CYS A 146 8.81 -6.03 -10.10
N ALA A 147 9.91 -6.76 -10.30
CA ALA A 147 10.17 -8.08 -9.70
C ALA A 147 10.09 -8.09 -8.17
N VAL A 148 10.55 -7.03 -7.50
CA VAL A 148 10.51 -6.88 -6.03
C VAL A 148 9.13 -7.09 -5.41
N PHE A 149 8.05 -6.87 -6.16
CA PHE A 149 6.67 -7.00 -5.64
C PHE A 149 5.90 -8.20 -6.18
N LYS A 150 6.51 -9.07 -7.00
CA LYS A 150 5.80 -10.20 -7.63
C LYS A 150 5.41 -11.33 -6.68
N ASP A 151 5.93 -11.35 -5.46
CA ASP A 151 5.47 -12.27 -4.41
C ASP A 151 4.32 -11.70 -3.57
N TRP A 152 3.78 -10.53 -3.94
CA TRP A 152 2.74 -9.84 -3.17
C TRP A 152 1.39 -9.77 -3.86
N TRP A 153 0.35 -9.80 -3.04
CA TRP A 153 -0.99 -9.36 -3.35
C TRP A 153 -1.29 -8.13 -2.50
N CYS A 154 -1.56 -7.03 -3.18
CA CYS A 154 -1.71 -5.71 -2.59
C CYS A 154 -3.12 -5.19 -2.85
N VAL A 155 -3.73 -4.59 -1.84
CA VAL A 155 -4.98 -3.85 -1.94
C VAL A 155 -4.76 -2.48 -1.33
N ALA A 156 -4.90 -1.44 -2.14
CA ALA A 156 -4.69 -0.06 -1.70
C ALA A 156 -5.87 0.83 -2.05
N GLY A 157 -6.10 1.85 -1.22
CA GLY A 157 -7.16 2.83 -1.45
C GLY A 157 -6.88 4.18 -0.81
N PRO A 158 -7.59 5.23 -1.25
CA PRO A 158 -7.47 6.56 -0.67
C PRO A 158 -8.11 6.60 0.71
N VAL A 159 -7.43 7.24 1.67
CA VAL A 159 -8.03 7.61 2.95
C VAL A 159 -8.40 9.09 2.90
N LYS A 160 -9.69 9.37 3.12
CA LYS A 160 -10.26 10.71 2.99
C LYS A 160 -10.54 11.31 4.36
N ASP A 161 -10.32 12.61 4.47
CA ASP A 161 -10.77 13.39 5.62
C ASP A 161 -12.31 13.57 5.59
N PRO A 162 -12.93 14.10 6.66
CA PRO A 162 -14.38 14.32 6.70
C PRO A 162 -14.92 15.29 5.63
N LYS A 163 -14.06 16.06 4.98
CA LYS A 163 -14.41 16.97 3.87
C LYS A 163 -14.25 16.31 2.51
N GLY A 164 -13.85 15.03 2.47
CA GLY A 164 -13.62 14.27 1.24
C GLY A 164 -12.25 14.47 0.61
N LYS A 165 -11.36 15.27 1.21
CA LYS A 165 -9.98 15.45 0.71
C LYS A 165 -9.16 14.21 1.03
N ILE A 166 -8.38 13.73 0.07
CA ILE A 166 -7.45 12.62 0.29
C ILE A 166 -6.32 13.10 1.21
N GLY A 167 -6.24 12.49 2.39
CA GLY A 167 -5.15 12.71 3.36
C GLY A 167 -3.93 11.82 3.09
N GLY A 168 -4.13 10.75 2.34
CA GLY A 168 -3.10 9.80 1.95
C GLY A 168 -3.71 8.49 1.45
N TYR A 169 -2.90 7.44 1.42
CA TYR A 169 -3.31 6.12 0.95
C TYR A 169 -2.95 5.06 1.98
N LEU A 170 -3.77 4.02 2.06
CA LEU A 170 -3.48 2.83 2.86
C LEU A 170 -3.43 1.64 1.93
N ASP A 171 -2.36 0.87 2.05
CA ASP A 171 -2.20 -0.44 1.43
C ASP A 171 -2.20 -1.54 2.48
N ILE A 172 -2.80 -2.66 2.12
CA ILE A 172 -2.72 -3.92 2.85
C ILE A 172 -2.17 -4.96 1.86
N SER A 173 -1.03 -5.53 2.22
CA SER A 173 -0.36 -6.52 1.40
C SER A 173 -0.18 -7.84 2.13
N MET A 174 -0.26 -8.93 1.37
CA MET A 174 -0.04 -10.30 1.82
C MET A 174 0.68 -11.10 0.74
N HIS A 175 1.16 -12.29 1.09
CA HIS A 175 1.83 -13.15 0.12
C HIS A 175 0.89 -13.54 -1.04
N ALA A 176 1.40 -13.47 -2.28
CA ALA A 176 0.63 -13.69 -3.51
C ALA A 176 0.08 -15.11 -3.68
N LYS A 177 0.45 -16.08 -2.84
CA LYS A 177 -0.16 -17.43 -2.86
C LYS A 177 -1.41 -17.54 -1.99
N ARG A 178 -1.73 -16.52 -1.20
CA ARG A 178 -2.90 -16.50 -0.33
C ARG A 178 -4.15 -16.13 -1.13
N GLU A 179 -5.28 -16.73 -0.79
CA GLU A 179 -6.62 -16.27 -1.18
C GLU A 179 -7.24 -15.50 0.00
N LEU A 180 -7.99 -14.43 -0.26
CA LEU A 180 -8.74 -13.69 0.77
C LEU A 180 -9.96 -14.56 1.09
N GLY A 181 -9.80 -15.45 2.07
CA GLY A 181 -10.86 -16.32 2.61
C GLY A 181 -10.97 -16.15 4.10
#